data_AF-A0A6H5KTI5-F1
#
_entry.id   AF-A0A6H5KTI5-F1
#
_cell.length_a   1.000
_cell.length_b   1.000
_cell.length_c   1.000
_cell.angle_alpha   90.00
_cell.angle_beta   90.00
_cell.angle_gamma   90.00
#
_symmetry.space_group_name_H-M   'P 1'
#
loop_
_entity.id
_entity.type
_entity.pdbx_description
1 polymer ?
#
loop_
_entity_poly.entity_id
_entity_poly.type
_entity_poly.pdbx_seq_one_letter_code
_entity_poly.pdbx_strand_id
1 'polypeptide(L)'
;MRLWVRAIPFARVSMPLNPHATPFVIKGSGGGAAADDGGKVRGISSSSPPPKIFCDLDGCLVDFEKGCQAVMGETPDKLRPKAMWGGLARARGFYEHLDWMPDGRELWDGVAHLQPTILTGLPMGNWAEPQKRNWCKRELGEHVPVITCMSRDKHIYCRPGNILIDDRESLEAAWQRAGGVFIHHTAATSSLEKLKVILPAEEETASGDQGKVKRQKKG
;
A
#
# COMPACT_ATOMS: atom_id res chain seq x y z
N MET A 1 -27.72 38.05 -0.73
CA MET A 1 -27.74 37.24 0.51
C MET A 1 -26.37 36.59 0.68
N ARG A 2 -25.56 37.09 1.62
CA ARG A 2 -24.21 36.59 1.92
C ARG A 2 -24.25 36.01 3.34
N LEU A 3 -24.03 34.70 3.48
CA LEU A 3 -23.87 34.05 4.77
C LEU A 3 -22.37 33.90 5.07
N TRP A 4 -21.95 34.58 6.11
CA TRP A 4 -20.69 34.39 6.83
C TRP A 4 -20.92 33.36 7.93
N VAL A 5 -20.11 32.29 8.03
CA VAL A 5 -19.81 31.63 9.32
C VAL A 5 -18.38 31.06 9.34
N ARG A 6 -17.52 31.80 10.05
CA ARG A 6 -16.46 31.43 11.02
C ARG A 6 -15.41 30.35 10.71
N ALA A 7 -14.16 30.81 10.84
CA ALA A 7 -12.95 30.04 11.09
C ALA A 7 -12.92 29.40 12.49
N ILE A 8 -12.24 28.25 12.60
CA ILE A 8 -11.85 27.59 13.86
C ILE A 8 -10.30 27.54 13.91
N PRO A 9 -9.63 27.94 15.00
CA PRO A 9 -8.18 27.82 15.13
C PRO A 9 -7.74 26.68 16.07
N PHE A 10 -6.46 26.30 15.94
CA PHE A 10 -5.64 25.37 16.76
C PHE A 10 -5.95 23.86 16.60
N ALA A 11 -4.96 22.94 16.55
CA ALA A 11 -3.76 22.89 17.38
C ALA A 11 -2.51 22.29 16.69
N ARG A 12 -1.36 22.75 17.16
CA ARG A 12 0.00 22.31 16.85
C ARG A 12 0.36 21.17 17.79
N VAL A 13 0.57 19.96 17.27
CA VAL A 13 1.12 18.83 18.05
C VAL A 13 2.63 18.77 17.81
N SER A 14 3.37 19.07 18.87
CA SER A 14 4.82 18.91 18.97
C SER A 14 5.11 17.46 19.40
N MET A 15 5.81 16.69 18.57
CA MET A 15 6.32 15.36 18.96
C MET A 15 7.71 15.52 19.62
N PRO A 16 7.97 14.93 20.79
CA PRO A 16 9.32 14.86 21.33
C PRO A 16 10.16 13.77 20.66
N LEU A 17 11.42 14.12 20.40
CA LEU A 17 12.52 13.22 20.05
C LEU A 17 12.72 12.21 21.18
N ASN A 18 12.95 10.93 20.82
CA ASN A 18 13.28 9.85 21.74
C ASN A 18 14.79 9.53 21.63
N PRO A 19 15.63 9.85 22.62
CA PRO A 19 17.04 9.50 22.57
C PRO A 19 17.46 8.62 23.75
N HIS A 20 17.09 7.34 23.79
CA HIS A 20 17.81 6.38 24.65
C HIS A 20 17.83 4.97 24.03
N ALA A 21 18.90 4.68 23.31
CA ALA A 21 19.39 3.32 23.11
C ALA A 21 20.41 3.02 24.21
N THR A 22 20.13 2.01 25.05
CA THR A 22 21.11 1.43 25.96
C THR A 22 21.33 -0.04 25.59
N PRO A 23 22.58 -0.51 25.44
CA PRO A 23 22.85 -1.92 25.21
C PRO A 23 22.82 -2.68 26.55
N PHE A 24 22.10 -3.80 26.58
CA PHE A 24 22.10 -4.72 27.71
C PHE A 24 23.14 -5.83 27.47
N VAL A 25 24.17 -5.84 28.32
CA VAL A 25 25.16 -6.92 28.46
C VAL A 25 24.93 -7.56 29.82
N ILE A 26 24.75 -8.88 29.90
CA ILE A 26 24.96 -9.62 31.15
C ILE A 26 25.73 -10.93 30.87
N LYS A 27 26.85 -11.09 31.58
CA LYS A 27 27.60 -12.33 31.82
C LYS A 27 26.99 -13.05 33.03
N GLY A 28 26.93 -14.38 32.99
CA GLY A 28 26.14 -15.22 33.90
C GLY A 28 26.73 -15.56 35.27
N SER A 29 25.96 -16.36 36.03
CA SER A 29 26.33 -17.42 37.00
C SER A 29 25.26 -17.54 38.10
N GLY A 30 24.93 -18.76 38.50
CA GLY A 30 24.27 -19.06 39.79
C GLY A 30 22.98 -19.86 39.68
N GLY A 31 23.03 -21.14 40.08
CA GLY A 31 21.89 -22.05 40.15
C GLY A 31 20.99 -21.86 41.37
N GLY A 32 19.83 -22.51 41.32
CA GLY A 32 18.89 -22.66 42.44
C GLY A 32 17.56 -23.21 41.95
N ALA A 33 17.27 -24.47 42.30
CA ALA A 33 15.99 -25.12 42.04
C ALA A 33 14.91 -24.62 43.03
N ALA A 34 13.69 -24.40 42.54
CA ALA A 34 12.47 -24.40 43.36
C ALA A 34 11.23 -24.63 42.47
N ALA A 35 10.20 -25.17 43.11
CA ALA A 35 9.05 -25.88 42.55
C ALA A 35 7.99 -25.02 41.83
N ASP A 36 7.29 -25.70 40.92
CA ASP A 36 5.84 -25.69 40.64
C ASP A 36 4.98 -24.53 41.18
N ASP A 37 4.40 -23.75 40.26
CA ASP A 37 3.03 -23.25 40.41
C ASP A 37 2.36 -23.05 39.04
N GLY A 38 1.15 -23.59 38.90
CA GLY A 38 0.32 -23.66 37.70
C GLY A 38 -0.16 -22.32 37.15
N GLY A 39 0.75 -21.54 36.56
CA GLY A 39 0.45 -20.33 35.81
C GLY A 39 -0.31 -20.61 34.51
N LYS A 40 -1.65 -20.57 34.58
CA LYS A 40 -2.58 -20.52 33.44
C LYS A 40 -2.03 -19.60 32.34
N VAL A 41 -1.55 -20.21 31.24
CA VAL A 41 -1.07 -19.50 30.05
C VAL A 41 -2.25 -18.70 29.51
N ARG A 42 -2.26 -17.40 29.77
CA ARG A 42 -3.24 -16.48 29.18
C ARG A 42 -2.97 -16.51 27.69
N GLY A 43 -3.88 -17.11 26.92
CA GLY A 43 -3.78 -17.16 25.47
C GLY A 43 -3.51 -15.76 24.93
N ILE A 44 -2.32 -15.58 24.35
CA ILE A 44 -1.99 -14.38 23.59
C ILE A 44 -2.87 -14.45 22.36
N SER A 45 -3.97 -13.70 22.35
CA SER A 45 -4.72 -13.41 21.14
C SER A 45 -3.80 -12.59 20.24
N SER A 46 -3.05 -13.26 19.38
CA SER A 46 -2.21 -12.63 18.36
C SER A 46 -3.08 -12.27 17.16
N SER A 47 -4.00 -11.32 17.29
CA SER A 47 -4.61 -10.72 16.11
C SER A 47 -3.68 -9.62 15.59
N SER A 48 -2.66 -10.02 14.83
CA SER A 48 -1.96 -9.06 13.98
C SER A 48 -3.00 -8.36 13.09
N PRO A 49 -2.88 -7.04 12.88
CA PRO A 49 -3.83 -6.32 12.04
C PRO A 49 -3.86 -6.94 10.63
N PRO A 50 -5.01 -6.85 9.92
CA PRO A 50 -5.12 -7.39 8.58
C PRO A 50 -4.05 -6.79 7.66
N PRO A 51 -3.58 -7.56 6.67
CA PRO A 51 -2.53 -7.12 5.76
C PRO A 51 -2.98 -5.87 4.99
N LYS A 52 -2.07 -4.90 4.84
CA LYS A 52 -2.31 -3.76 3.94
C LYS A 52 -1.92 -4.11 2.52
N ILE A 53 -2.69 -3.60 1.57
CA ILE A 53 -2.38 -3.70 0.14
C ILE A 53 -1.80 -2.38 -0.35
N PHE A 54 -0.68 -2.48 -1.04
CA PHE A 54 -0.05 -1.40 -1.77
C PHE A 54 -0.07 -1.69 -3.27
N CYS A 55 -0.29 -0.65 -4.06
CA CYS A 55 -0.22 -0.71 -5.52
C CYS A 55 0.75 0.37 -6.02
N ASP A 56 1.69 0.03 -6.91
CA ASP A 56 2.46 1.05 -7.60
C ASP A 56 1.57 1.85 -8.56
N LEU A 57 2.06 3.02 -8.95
CA LEU A 57 1.45 3.88 -9.93
C LEU A 57 2.08 3.65 -11.32
N ASP A 58 3.37 3.95 -11.46
CA ASP A 58 4.08 3.86 -12.74
C ASP A 58 4.22 2.40 -13.14
N GLY A 59 3.83 2.03 -14.36
CA GLY A 59 3.93 0.64 -14.85
C GLY A 59 2.81 -0.29 -14.37
N CYS A 60 2.04 0.07 -13.34
CA CYS A 60 0.83 -0.66 -12.93
C CYS A 60 -0.47 0.04 -13.36
N LEU A 61 -0.60 1.34 -13.04
CA LEU A 61 -1.80 2.10 -13.35
C LEU A 61 -1.57 3.15 -14.42
N VAL A 62 -0.37 3.72 -14.50
CA VAL A 62 -0.02 4.75 -15.50
C VAL A 62 1.07 4.29 -16.45
N ASP A 63 0.92 4.64 -17.72
CA ASP A 63 1.84 4.30 -18.79
C ASP A 63 3.01 5.31 -18.84
N PHE A 64 3.96 5.13 -17.92
CA PHE A 64 5.16 5.96 -17.84
C PHE A 64 6.04 5.83 -19.09
N GLU A 65 6.11 4.64 -19.69
CA GLU A 65 6.93 4.39 -20.87
C GLU A 65 6.40 5.18 -22.08
N LYS A 66 5.09 5.10 -22.38
CA LYS A 66 4.46 5.88 -23.43
C LYS A 66 4.56 7.38 -23.17
N GLY A 67 4.38 7.81 -21.91
CA GLY A 67 4.56 9.20 -21.52
C GLY A 67 5.99 9.68 -21.80
N CYS A 68 6.99 8.88 -21.44
CA CYS A 68 8.39 9.17 -21.70
C CYS A 68 8.68 9.27 -23.19
N GLN A 69 8.19 8.29 -23.98
CA GLN A 69 8.30 8.28 -25.44
C GLN A 69 7.70 9.54 -26.07
N ALA A 70 6.54 10.01 -25.58
CA ALA A 70 5.88 11.20 -26.10
C ALA A 70 6.66 12.50 -25.83
N VAL A 71 7.32 12.60 -24.66
CA VAL A 71 8.07 13.80 -24.25
C VAL A 71 9.50 13.80 -24.77
N MET A 72 10.15 12.65 -24.75
CA MET A 72 11.59 12.50 -24.99
C MET A 72 11.91 11.93 -26.37
N GLY A 73 10.92 11.38 -27.08
CA GLY A 73 11.09 10.70 -28.37
C GLY A 73 11.69 9.29 -28.28
N GLU A 74 11.96 8.78 -27.08
CA GLU A 74 12.50 7.44 -26.82
C GLU A 74 11.95 6.87 -25.51
N THR A 75 12.00 5.55 -25.39
CA THR A 75 11.60 4.80 -24.20
C THR A 75 12.64 4.94 -23.07
N PRO A 76 12.24 4.78 -21.78
CA PRO A 76 13.13 4.99 -20.63
C PRO A 76 14.43 4.18 -20.66
N ASP A 77 14.39 2.95 -21.16
CA ASP A 77 15.53 2.02 -21.26
C ASP A 77 16.65 2.52 -22.21
N LYS A 78 16.28 3.34 -23.20
CA LYS A 78 17.23 3.93 -24.16
C LYS A 78 17.80 5.26 -23.71
N LEU A 79 17.25 5.86 -22.66
CA LEU A 79 17.62 7.19 -22.21
C LEU A 79 18.62 7.15 -21.06
N ARG A 80 19.60 8.07 -21.09
CA ARG A 80 20.45 8.30 -19.91
C ARG A 80 19.59 8.90 -18.79
N PRO A 81 19.62 8.36 -17.55
CA PRO A 81 18.73 8.81 -16.48
C PRO A 81 18.74 10.33 -16.24
N LYS A 82 19.92 10.96 -16.25
CA LYS A 82 20.03 12.42 -16.08
C LYS A 82 19.32 13.20 -17.19
N ALA A 83 19.40 12.73 -18.43
CA ALA A 83 18.75 13.38 -19.58
C ALA A 83 17.23 13.17 -19.54
N MET A 84 16.79 11.94 -19.25
CA MET A 84 15.38 11.61 -19.07
C MET A 84 14.74 12.48 -17.98
N TRP A 85 15.22 12.37 -16.74
CA TRP A 85 14.64 13.12 -15.62
C TRP A 85 14.72 14.63 -15.80
N GLY A 86 15.82 15.13 -16.37
CA GLY A 86 15.95 16.55 -16.69
C GLY A 86 14.96 17.02 -17.76
N GLY A 87 14.59 16.17 -18.71
CA GLY A 87 13.56 16.44 -19.73
C GLY A 87 12.15 16.36 -19.18
N LEU A 88 11.82 15.27 -18.48
CA LEU A 88 10.50 15.08 -17.87
C LEU A 88 10.16 16.17 -16.84
N ALA A 89 11.12 16.62 -16.05
CA ALA A 89 10.92 17.72 -15.10
C ALA A 89 10.59 19.07 -15.76
N ARG A 90 10.96 19.25 -17.05
CA ARG A 90 10.61 20.45 -17.85
C ARG A 90 9.27 20.31 -18.55
N ALA A 91 8.75 19.09 -18.71
CA ALA A 91 7.42 18.87 -19.26
C ALA A 91 6.35 19.26 -18.24
N ARG A 92 5.49 20.21 -18.61
CA ARG A 92 4.44 20.71 -17.73
C ARG A 92 3.43 19.61 -17.44
N GLY A 93 3.29 19.25 -16.16
CA GLY A 93 2.29 18.28 -15.70
C GLY A 93 2.53 16.85 -16.18
N PHE A 94 3.79 16.45 -16.43
CA PHE A 94 4.15 15.13 -16.96
C PHE A 94 3.36 13.98 -16.29
N TYR A 95 3.52 13.76 -14.99
CA TYR A 95 2.83 12.69 -14.27
C TYR A 95 1.32 12.92 -14.16
N GLU A 96 0.89 14.19 -14.15
CA GLU A 96 -0.52 14.54 -14.03
C GLU A 96 -1.30 14.14 -15.30
N HIS A 97 -0.65 14.08 -16.45
CA HIS A 97 -1.28 13.82 -17.75
C HIS A 97 -0.96 12.45 -18.33
N LEU A 98 -0.34 11.55 -17.57
CA LEU A 98 -0.09 10.19 -18.04
C LEU A 98 -1.41 9.45 -18.29
N ASP A 99 -1.42 8.68 -19.39
CA ASP A 99 -2.49 7.76 -19.71
C ASP A 99 -2.48 6.59 -18.73
N TRP A 100 -3.63 5.93 -18.62
CA TRP A 100 -3.72 4.63 -17.96
C TRP A 100 -2.87 3.58 -18.69
N MET A 101 -2.31 2.63 -17.94
CA MET A 101 -1.85 1.36 -18.51
C MET A 101 -3.01 0.66 -19.23
N PRO A 102 -2.76 -0.10 -20.32
CA PRO A 102 -3.81 -0.79 -21.07
C PRO A 102 -4.77 -1.63 -20.20
N ASP A 103 -4.23 -2.26 -19.15
CA ASP A 103 -4.95 -3.07 -18.17
C ASP A 103 -5.05 -2.40 -16.78
N GLY A 104 -4.58 -1.16 -16.64
CA GLY A 104 -4.51 -0.46 -15.34
C GLY A 104 -5.88 -0.25 -14.71
N ARG A 105 -6.93 -0.04 -15.53
CA ARG A 105 -8.32 0.03 -15.03
C ARG A 105 -8.82 -1.31 -14.52
N GLU A 106 -8.54 -2.40 -15.24
CA GLU A 106 -8.89 -3.76 -14.79
C GLU A 106 -8.23 -4.07 -13.46
N LEU A 107 -6.93 -3.75 -13.33
CA LEU A 107 -6.21 -3.90 -12.06
C LEU A 107 -6.88 -3.08 -10.96
N TRP A 108 -7.11 -1.79 -11.17
CA TRP A 108 -7.66 -0.90 -10.16
C TRP A 108 -9.06 -1.31 -9.71
N ASP A 109 -9.97 -1.59 -10.63
CA ASP A 109 -11.33 -2.04 -10.33
C ASP A 109 -11.30 -3.36 -9.53
N GLY A 110 -10.36 -4.24 -9.84
CA GLY A 110 -10.14 -5.50 -9.13
C GLY A 110 -9.58 -5.35 -7.71
N VAL A 111 -8.99 -4.20 -7.34
CA VAL A 111 -8.42 -4.00 -6.00
C VAL A 111 -9.09 -2.88 -5.20
N ALA A 112 -9.85 -1.98 -5.82
CA ALA A 112 -10.37 -0.76 -5.18
C ALA A 112 -11.21 -1.05 -3.92
N HIS A 113 -12.00 -2.12 -3.95
CA HIS A 113 -12.83 -2.57 -2.81
C HIS A 113 -12.00 -3.00 -1.59
N LEU A 114 -10.72 -3.33 -1.78
CA LEU A 114 -9.77 -3.68 -0.72
C LEU A 114 -9.05 -2.44 -0.15
N GLN A 115 -9.41 -1.23 -0.62
CA GLN A 115 -8.88 0.05 -0.15
C GLN A 115 -7.33 0.12 -0.18
N PRO A 116 -6.69 -0.14 -1.33
CA PRO A 116 -5.24 -0.14 -1.44
C PRO A 116 -4.68 1.27 -1.21
N THR A 117 -3.43 1.32 -0.73
CA THR A 117 -2.64 2.54 -0.69
C THR A 117 -1.73 2.62 -1.92
N ILE A 118 -1.74 3.74 -2.64
CA ILE A 118 -0.76 3.95 -3.71
C ILE A 118 0.61 4.15 -3.06
N LEU A 119 1.59 3.34 -3.45
CA LEU A 119 2.98 3.44 -3.01
C LEU A 119 3.88 3.62 -4.21
N THR A 120 4.22 4.87 -4.52
CA THR A 120 4.90 5.22 -5.77
C THR A 120 6.28 5.83 -5.56
N GLY A 121 7.17 5.51 -6.50
CA GLY A 121 8.52 6.05 -6.58
C GLY A 121 8.54 7.52 -7.05
N LEU A 122 9.47 8.31 -6.51
CA LEU A 122 9.76 9.65 -7.01
C LEU A 122 11.14 9.72 -7.67
N PRO A 123 11.29 10.47 -8.77
CA PRO A 123 12.59 10.98 -9.17
C PRO A 123 13.09 12.03 -8.17
N MET A 124 14.37 12.38 -8.26
CA MET A 124 14.94 13.44 -7.43
C MET A 124 14.26 14.79 -7.72
N GLY A 125 13.95 15.53 -6.64
CA GLY A 125 13.30 16.85 -6.69
C GLY A 125 11.90 16.84 -6.07
N ASN A 126 11.17 17.95 -6.23
CA ASN A 126 9.86 18.18 -5.63
C ASN A 126 8.72 18.33 -6.65
N TRP A 127 9.00 18.08 -7.93
CA TRP A 127 8.06 18.33 -9.03
C TRP A 127 7.09 17.16 -9.27
N ALA A 128 7.51 15.92 -9.00
CA ALA A 128 6.76 14.72 -9.34
C ALA A 128 5.67 14.38 -8.31
N GLU A 129 5.94 14.58 -7.02
CA GLU A 129 4.98 14.30 -5.94
C GLU A 129 3.61 14.98 -6.15
N PRO A 130 3.51 16.31 -6.31
CA PRO A 130 2.22 16.95 -6.47
C PRO A 130 1.48 16.46 -7.73
N GLN A 131 2.20 16.20 -8.83
CA GLN A 131 1.59 15.71 -10.07
C GLN A 131 1.01 14.31 -9.93
N LYS A 132 1.73 13.38 -9.27
CA LYS A 132 1.24 12.02 -8.99
C LYS A 132 0.03 12.04 -8.07
N ARG A 133 0.05 12.87 -7.02
CA ARG A 133 -1.10 13.06 -6.13
C ARG A 133 -2.31 13.62 -6.87
N ASN A 134 -2.11 14.59 -7.77
CA ASN A 134 -3.18 15.14 -8.60
C ASN A 134 -3.77 14.09 -9.54
N TRP A 135 -2.93 13.26 -10.18
CA TRP A 135 -3.39 12.15 -11.00
C TRP A 135 -4.25 11.18 -10.19
N CYS A 136 -3.77 10.72 -9.03
CA CYS A 136 -4.53 9.81 -8.16
C CYS A 136 -5.85 10.45 -7.70
N LYS A 137 -5.84 11.73 -7.31
CA LYS A 137 -7.05 12.43 -6.91
C LYS A 137 -8.09 12.50 -8.03
N ARG A 138 -7.65 12.75 -9.27
CA ARG A 138 -8.53 12.83 -10.45
C ARG A 138 -9.12 11.48 -10.83
N GLU A 139 -8.28 10.44 -10.89
CA GLU A 139 -8.63 9.15 -11.48
C GLU A 139 -9.15 8.14 -10.45
N LEU A 140 -8.61 8.16 -9.22
CA LEU A 140 -8.91 7.18 -8.16
C LEU A 140 -9.78 7.78 -7.05
N GLY A 141 -9.79 9.11 -6.92
CA GLY A 141 -10.54 9.86 -5.92
C GLY A 141 -9.71 10.33 -4.73
N GLU A 142 -10.15 11.42 -4.09
CA GLU A 142 -9.42 12.07 -2.99
C GLU A 142 -9.26 11.23 -1.72
N HIS A 143 -10.08 10.18 -1.57
CA HIS A 143 -10.03 9.27 -0.43
C HIS A 143 -8.87 8.26 -0.52
N VAL A 144 -8.27 8.09 -1.70
CA VAL A 144 -7.20 7.10 -1.91
C VAL A 144 -5.88 7.62 -1.30
N PRO A 145 -5.31 6.92 -0.31
CA PRO A 145 -4.06 7.34 0.29
C PRO A 145 -2.90 7.13 -0.69
N VAL A 146 -2.02 8.14 -0.77
CA VAL A 146 -0.83 8.14 -1.64
C VAL A 146 0.42 8.37 -0.79
N ILE A 147 1.33 7.40 -0.82
CA ILE A 147 2.67 7.47 -0.24
C ILE A 147 3.66 7.59 -1.38
N THR A 148 4.52 8.61 -1.28
CA THR A 148 5.58 8.87 -2.25
C THR A 148 6.94 8.71 -1.58
N CYS A 149 7.84 7.95 -2.18
CA CYS A 149 9.18 7.70 -1.64
C CYS A 149 10.17 7.38 -2.77
N MET A 150 11.45 7.16 -2.46
CA MET A 150 12.35 6.57 -3.45
C MET A 150 11.94 5.11 -3.68
N SER A 151 11.91 4.63 -4.94
CA SER A 151 11.44 3.25 -5.23
C SER A 151 12.18 2.18 -4.42
N ARG A 152 13.49 2.35 -4.21
CA ARG A 152 14.29 1.41 -3.40
C ARG A 152 13.88 1.35 -1.93
N ASP A 153 13.22 2.39 -1.42
CA ASP A 153 12.85 2.56 -0.03
C ASP A 153 11.39 2.13 0.24
N LYS A 154 10.66 1.62 -0.77
CA LYS A 154 9.28 1.11 -0.59
C LYS A 154 9.18 0.10 0.55
N HIS A 155 10.17 -0.79 0.68
CA HIS A 155 10.23 -1.81 1.73
C HIS A 155 10.16 -1.25 3.17
N ILE A 156 10.49 0.02 3.40
CA ILE A 156 10.38 0.67 4.73
C ILE A 156 8.92 0.80 5.17
N TYR A 157 7.97 0.83 4.23
CA TYR A 157 6.53 0.88 4.50
C TYR A 157 5.91 -0.51 4.74
N CYS A 158 6.69 -1.57 4.52
CA CYS A 158 6.23 -2.94 4.69
C CYS A 158 6.12 -3.32 6.18
N ARG A 159 5.13 -4.14 6.48
CA ARG A 159 4.97 -4.89 7.73
C ARG A 159 4.71 -6.35 7.35
N PRO A 160 4.98 -7.31 8.25
CA PRO A 160 4.68 -8.72 7.98
C PRO A 160 3.25 -8.90 7.47
N GLY A 161 3.11 -9.59 6.34
CA GLY A 161 1.83 -9.84 5.66
C GLY A 161 1.39 -8.77 4.66
N ASN A 162 1.96 -7.55 4.65
CA ASN A 162 1.58 -6.54 3.67
C ASN A 162 1.87 -6.99 2.23
N ILE A 163 0.99 -6.63 1.30
CA ILE A 163 1.06 -7.01 -0.11
C ILE A 163 1.49 -5.78 -0.91
N LEU A 164 2.44 -5.94 -1.84
CA LEU A 164 2.80 -4.92 -2.83
C LEU A 164 2.60 -5.48 -4.24
N ILE A 165 1.77 -4.82 -5.03
CA ILE A 165 1.62 -5.03 -6.49
C ILE A 165 2.47 -3.98 -7.18
N ASP A 166 3.47 -4.41 -7.95
CA ASP A 166 4.50 -3.52 -8.52
C ASP A 166 5.12 -4.19 -9.76
N ASP A 167 5.39 -3.43 -10.82
CA ASP A 167 5.99 -3.92 -12.06
C ASP A 167 7.51 -4.12 -11.93
N ARG A 168 8.14 -3.54 -10.90
CA ARG A 168 9.58 -3.55 -10.76
C ARG A 168 10.07 -4.73 -9.93
N GLU A 169 10.30 -5.87 -10.58
CA GLU A 169 10.80 -7.12 -9.98
C GLU A 169 11.99 -6.94 -9.01
N SER A 170 12.92 -6.02 -9.29
CA SER A 170 14.08 -5.76 -8.41
C SER A 170 13.72 -5.34 -6.97
N LEU A 171 12.47 -4.95 -6.69
CA LEU A 171 11.99 -4.59 -5.36
C LEU A 171 11.55 -5.81 -4.54
N GLU A 172 11.28 -6.94 -5.19
CA GLU A 172 10.71 -8.15 -4.59
C GLU A 172 11.50 -8.60 -3.36
N ALA A 173 12.80 -8.82 -3.54
CA ALA A 173 13.64 -9.38 -2.48
C ALA A 173 13.70 -8.47 -1.24
N ALA A 174 13.68 -7.15 -1.41
CA ALA A 174 13.67 -6.21 -0.29
C ALA A 174 12.31 -6.20 0.43
N TRP A 175 11.21 -6.27 -0.32
CA TRP A 175 9.87 -6.34 0.23
C TRP A 175 9.63 -7.63 1.02
N GLN A 176 10.02 -8.78 0.45
CA GLN A 176 9.91 -10.08 1.11
C GLN A 176 10.77 -10.18 2.38
N ARG A 177 11.99 -9.62 2.37
CA ARG A 177 12.83 -9.54 3.58
C ARG A 177 12.19 -8.73 4.71
N ALA A 178 11.33 -7.76 4.37
CA ALA A 178 10.54 -7.01 5.35
C ALA A 178 9.26 -7.76 5.80
N GLY A 179 9.10 -9.03 5.40
CA GLY A 179 7.99 -9.90 5.75
C GLY A 179 6.73 -9.73 4.88
N GLY A 180 6.82 -8.95 3.80
CA GLY A 180 5.70 -8.72 2.90
C GLY A 180 5.57 -9.78 1.80
N VAL A 181 4.42 -9.79 1.15
CA VAL A 181 4.16 -10.54 -0.09
C VAL A 181 4.30 -9.60 -1.27
N PHE A 182 5.06 -10.00 -2.28
CA PHE A 182 5.25 -9.22 -3.49
C PHE A 182 4.53 -9.89 -4.66
N ILE A 183 3.76 -9.11 -5.42
CA ILE A 183 3.10 -9.53 -6.65
C ILE A 183 3.76 -8.75 -7.78
N HIS A 184 4.65 -9.41 -8.52
CA HIS A 184 5.20 -8.85 -9.75
C HIS A 184 4.07 -8.70 -10.77
N HIS A 185 3.76 -7.45 -11.10
CA HIS A 185 2.72 -7.08 -12.04
C HIS A 185 3.23 -7.14 -13.47
N THR A 186 2.65 -8.05 -14.26
CA THR A 186 2.87 -8.12 -15.72
C THR A 186 1.55 -8.07 -16.51
N ALA A 187 0.44 -8.39 -15.83
CA ALA A 187 -0.92 -8.25 -16.33
C ALA A 187 -1.89 -8.19 -15.12
N ALA A 188 -3.00 -7.47 -15.28
CA ALA A 188 -4.05 -7.35 -14.28
C ALA A 188 -4.60 -8.72 -13.90
N THR A 189 -4.96 -9.55 -14.88
CA THR A 189 -5.50 -10.90 -14.65
C THR A 189 -4.61 -11.75 -13.74
N SER A 190 -3.31 -11.86 -14.05
CA SER A 190 -2.38 -12.68 -13.25
C SER A 190 -2.14 -12.10 -11.86
N SER A 191 -2.15 -10.78 -11.73
CA SER A 191 -1.99 -10.08 -10.45
C SER A 191 -3.20 -10.30 -9.54
N LEU A 192 -4.40 -10.20 -10.10
CA LEU A 192 -5.67 -10.40 -9.38
C LEU A 192 -5.88 -11.86 -9.00
N GLU A 193 -5.47 -12.82 -9.83
CA GLU A 193 -5.48 -14.25 -9.48
C GLU A 193 -4.56 -14.55 -8.29
N LYS A 194 -3.32 -14.04 -8.31
CA LYS A 194 -2.39 -14.16 -7.17
C LYS A 194 -2.99 -13.53 -5.92
N LEU A 195 -3.61 -12.35 -6.05
CA LEU A 195 -4.21 -11.65 -4.93
C LEU A 195 -5.37 -12.45 -4.31
N LYS A 196 -6.23 -13.07 -5.11
CA LYS A 196 -7.33 -13.94 -4.63
C LYS A 196 -6.83 -15.17 -3.88
N VAL A 197 -5.68 -15.72 -4.27
CA VAL A 197 -5.06 -16.85 -3.54
C VAL A 197 -4.53 -16.42 -2.17
N ILE A 198 -3.99 -15.19 -2.08
CA ILE A 198 -3.45 -14.64 -0.83
C ILE A 198 -4.57 -14.17 0.12
N LEU A 199 -5.61 -13.57 -0.44
CA LEU A 199 -6.77 -13.03 0.27
C LEU A 199 -8.01 -13.84 -0.14
N PRO A 200 -8.20 -15.05 0.42
CA PRO A 200 -9.44 -15.79 0.17
C PRO A 200 -10.62 -14.95 0.66
N ALA A 201 -11.72 -14.98 -0.10
CA ALA A 201 -12.95 -14.35 0.34
C ALA A 201 -13.33 -14.94 1.70
N GLU A 202 -13.64 -14.08 2.67
CA GLU A 202 -14.34 -14.51 3.87
C GLU A 202 -15.66 -15.14 3.40
N GLU A 203 -15.80 -16.46 3.53
CA GLU A 203 -17.08 -17.11 3.26
C GLU A 203 -18.09 -16.48 4.22
N GLU A 204 -19.08 -15.77 3.66
CA GLU A 204 -20.29 -15.41 4.40
C GLU A 204 -20.88 -16.71 4.94
N THR A 205 -20.58 -17.00 6.20
CA THR A 205 -21.30 -18.04 6.93
C THR A 205 -22.77 -17.61 6.94
N ALA A 206 -23.53 -18.18 6.02
CA ALA A 206 -24.97 -18.07 5.97
C ALA A 206 -25.52 -18.72 7.24
N SER A 207 -25.58 -17.94 8.32
CA SER A 207 -26.36 -18.21 9.52
C SER A 207 -27.82 -18.21 9.11
N GLY A 208 -28.30 -19.37 8.66
CA GLY A 208 -29.70 -19.62 8.39
C GLY A 208 -30.51 -19.50 9.68
N ASP A 209 -31.31 -18.43 9.78
CA ASP A 209 -32.47 -18.44 10.67
C ASP A 209 -33.65 -19.04 9.93
N GLN A 210 -33.75 -20.37 9.97
CA GLN A 210 -34.99 -21.08 9.66
C GLN A 210 -35.98 -20.83 10.80
N GLY A 211 -36.76 -19.76 10.65
CA GLY A 211 -37.94 -19.47 11.45
C GLY A 211 -38.93 -20.65 11.41
N LYS A 212 -38.99 -21.34 12.55
CA LYS A 212 -39.85 -22.47 12.89
C LYS A 212 -41.27 -22.42 12.31
N VAL A 213 -41.62 -23.53 11.66
CA VAL A 213 -42.97 -24.08 11.51
C VAL A 213 -43.77 -23.98 12.82
N LYS A 214 -44.95 -23.35 12.79
CA LYS A 214 -46.02 -23.59 13.78
C LYS A 214 -47.19 -24.31 13.13
N ARG A 215 -47.34 -25.57 13.54
CA ARG A 215 -48.51 -26.44 13.38
C ARG A 215 -49.79 -25.78 13.92
N GLN A 216 -50.85 -25.91 13.12
CA GLN A 216 -52.17 -26.45 13.47
C GLN A 216 -52.94 -25.86 14.68
N LYS A 217 -54.13 -25.32 14.42
CA LYS A 217 -55.25 -25.39 15.37
C LYS A 217 -56.52 -25.84 14.65
N LYS A 218 -57.08 -26.95 15.14
CA LYS A 218 -58.43 -27.44 14.91
C LYS A 218 -59.46 -26.40 15.33
N GLY A 219 -60.58 -26.34 14.61
CA GLY A 219 -61.79 -25.59 14.91
C GLY A 219 -62.69 -25.66 13.70
#